data_AF-A0A2E1WZS9-F1
#
_entry.id   AF-A0A2E1WZS9-F1
#
_cell.length_a   1.000
_cell.length_b   1.000
_cell.length_c   1.000
_cell.angle_alpha   90.00
_cell.angle_beta   90.00
_cell.angle_gamma   90.00
#
_symmetry.space_group_name_H-M   'P 1'
#
loop_
_entity.id
_entity.type
_entity.pdbx_description
1 polymer ?
#
loop_
_entity_poly.entity_id
_entity_poly.type
_entity_poly.pdbx_seq_one_letter_code
_entity_poly.pdbx_strand_id
1 'polypeptide(L)' 'MNFKKFFLVVIGLILIGISIGYIIGFYAGYYLKNEILFYMAAPIMAIGCFITIYITIGKK' A
#
# COMPACT_ATOMS: atom_id res chain seq x y z
N MET A 1 -21.86 -6.74 4.25
CA MET A 1 -20.57 -7.10 3.59
C MET A 1 -20.00 -8.31 4.29
N ASN A 2 -19.44 -9.27 3.55
CA ASN A 2 -18.80 -10.43 4.17
C ASN A 2 -17.57 -9.96 4.96
N PHE A 3 -17.48 -10.24 6.26
CA PHE A 3 -16.48 -9.66 7.18
C PHE A 3 -15.04 -9.88 6.70
N LYS A 4 -14.78 -11.03 6.06
CA LYS A 4 -13.50 -11.35 5.41
C LYS A 4 -13.13 -10.37 4.29
N LYS A 5 -14.10 -9.96 3.45
CA LYS A 5 -13.86 -9.01 2.36
C LYS A 5 -13.54 -7.61 2.91
N PHE A 6 -14.23 -7.20 3.98
CA PHE A 6 -13.94 -5.94 4.66
C PHE A 6 -12.51 -5.93 5.23
N PHE A 7 -12.12 -6.99 5.95
CA PHE A 7 -10.80 -7.09 6.55
C PHE A 7 -9.67 -7.02 5.50
N LEU A 8 -9.86 -7.67 4.35
CA LEU A 8 -8.85 -7.71 3.30
C LEU A 8 -8.73 -6.36 2.55
N VAL A 9 -9.82 -5.59 2.42
CA VAL A 9 -9.78 -4.20 1.93
C VAL A 9 -9.04 -3.29 2.91
N VAL A 10 -9.28 -3.45 4.21
CA VAL A 10 -8.57 -2.69 5.25
C VAL A 10 -7.07 -2.99 5.21
N ILE A 11 -6.67 -4.26 5.04
CA ILE A 11 -5.27 -4.64 4.84
C ILE A 11 -4.69 -3.93 3.60
N GLY A 12 -5.39 -3.96 2.46
CA GLY A 12 -4.95 -3.28 1.25
C GLY A 12 -4.71 -1.79 1.46
N LEU A 13 -5.62 -1.10 2.15
CA LEU A 13 -5.50 0.31 2.51
C LEU A 13 -4.33 0.59 3.45
N ILE A 14 -4.07 -0.28 4.43
CA ILE A 14 -2.90 -0.16 5.32
C ILE A 14 -1.60 -0.26 4.53
N LEU A 15 -1.47 -1.23 3.62
CA LEU A 15 -0.28 -1.35 2.76
C LEU A 15 -0.06 -0.10 1.89
N ILE A 16 -1.13 0.44 1.30
CA ILE A 16 -1.07 1.69 0.51
C ILE A 16 -0.61 2.85 1.41
N GLY A 17 -1.19 2.99 2.60
CA GLY A 17 -0.84 4.04 3.56
C GLY A 17 0.61 3.98 4.02
N ILE A 18 1.13 2.78 4.32
CA ILE A 18 2.55 2.57 4.68
C ILE A 18 3.45 3.02 3.54
N SER A 19 3.13 2.66 2.30
CA SER A 19 3.92 3.07 1.15
C SER A 19 3.93 4.58 0.95
N ILE A 20 2.78 5.23 1.03
CA ILE A 20 2.68 6.69 0.86
C ILE A 20 3.43 7.40 1.99
N GLY A 21 3.24 6.96 3.24
CA GLY A 21 3.94 7.51 4.39
C GLY A 21 5.47 7.35 4.27
N TYR A 22 5.93 6.21 3.74
CA TYR A 22 7.35 5.99 3.49
C TYR A 22 7.92 6.92 2.41
N ILE A 23 7.20 7.11 1.29
CA ILE A 23 7.60 8.02 0.21
C ILE A 23 7.65 9.46 0.73
N ILE A 24 6.62 9.90 1.46
CA ILE A 24 6.57 11.26 2.05
C ILE A 24 7.70 11.42 3.06
N GLY A 25 7.93 10.42 3.92
CA GLY A 25 9.02 10.43 4.90
C GLY A 25 10.41 10.42 4.26
N PHE A 26 10.59 9.76 3.11
CA PHE A 26 11.81 9.78 2.33
C PHE A 26 12.08 11.16 1.72
N TYR A 27 11.04 11.82 1.17
CA TYR A 27 11.18 13.16 0.60
C TYR A 27 11.30 14.27 1.67
N ALA A 28 10.61 14.14 2.80
CA ALA A 28 10.67 15.09 3.91
C ALA A 28 11.95 14.91 4.76
N GLY A 29 12.43 13.67 4.88
CA GLY A 29 13.67 13.35 5.56
C GLY A 29 14.84 13.37 4.58
N TYR A 30 15.58 14.48 4.55
CA TYR A 30 16.88 14.65 3.87
C TYR A 30 17.98 13.60 4.22
N TYR A 31 17.64 12.55 4.98
CA TYR A 31 18.57 11.62 5.64
C TYR A 31 18.41 10.15 5.22
N LEU A 32 17.38 9.76 4.48
CA LEU A 32 17.31 8.39 3.97
C LEU A 32 18.09 8.29 2.65
N LYS A 33 19.40 8.06 2.77
CA LYS A 33 20.30 7.77 1.65
C LYS A 33 20.05 6.39 0.99
N ASN A 34 18.97 5.71 1.36
CA ASN A 34 18.72 4.32 1.03
C ASN A 34 17.62 4.19 -0.03
N GLU A 35 18.04 4.37 -1.27
CA GLU A 35 17.19 4.41 -2.47
C GLU A 35 16.45 3.09 -2.69
N ILE A 36 17.02 1.96 -2.25
CA ILE A 36 16.46 0.62 -2.41
C ILE A 36 15.10 0.48 -1.72
N LEU A 37 14.96 1.05 -0.52
CA LEU A 37 13.70 0.99 0.23
C LEU A 37 12.64 1.92 -0.38
N PHE A 38 13.06 3.02 -1.01
CA PHE A 38 12.17 3.87 -1.79
C PHE A 38 11.62 3.13 -3.01
N TYR A 39 12.48 2.42 -3.75
CA TYR A 39 12.02 1.58 -4.86
C TYR A 39 11.11 0.43 -4.40
N MET A 40 11.27 -0.08 -3.18
CA MET A 40 10.36 -1.09 -2.60
C MET A 40 8.99 -0.53 -2.20
N ALA A 41 8.83 0.77 -2.00
CA ALA A 41 7.52 1.35 -1.71
C ALA A 41 6.55 1.16 -2.89
N ALA A 42 7.00 1.39 -4.12
CA ALA A 42 6.19 1.23 -5.32
C ALA A 42 5.51 -0.17 -5.47
N PRO A 43 6.21 -1.31 -5.36
CA PRO A 43 5.57 -2.63 -5.41
C PRO A 43 4.65 -2.90 -4.22
N ILE A 44 4.97 -2.41 -3.01
CA ILE A 44 4.09 -2.53 -1.83
C ILE A 44 2.77 -1.80 -2.08
N MET A 45 2.83 -0.60 -2.66
CA MET A 45 1.65 0.16 -3.08
C MET A 45 0.86 -0.56 -4.17
N ALA A 46 1.53 -1.10 -5.19
CA ALA A 46 0.90 -1.84 -6.27
C ALA A 46 0.14 -3.07 -5.75
N ILE A 47 0.73 -3.81 -4.81
CA ILE A 47 0.08 -4.96 -4.14
C ILE A 47 -1.14 -4.49 -3.34
N GLY A 48 -1.02 -3.45 -2.53
CA GLY A 48 -2.14 -2.91 -1.76
C GLY A 48 -3.31 -2.44 -2.64
N CYS A 49 -3.01 -1.75 -3.74
CA CYS A 49 -3.99 -1.34 -4.75
C CYS A 49 -4.62 -2.55 -5.44
N PHE A 50 -3.83 -3.52 -5.88
CA PHE A 50 -4.33 -4.72 -6.54
C PHE A 50 -5.28 -5.52 -5.63
N ILE A 51 -4.92 -5.72 -4.36
CA ILE A 51 -5.77 -6.37 -3.37
C ILE A 51 -7.09 -5.61 -3.21
N THR A 52 -7.03 -4.29 -3.06
CA THR A 52 -8.21 -3.44 -2.85
C THR A 52 -9.13 -3.47 -4.08
N ILE A 53 -8.57 -3.32 -5.28
CA ILE A 53 -9.32 -3.33 -6.55
C ILE A 53 -9.90 -4.73 -6.80
N TYR A 54 -9.12 -5.80 -6.65
CA TYR A 54 -9.58 -7.16 -6.89
C TYR A 54 -10.78 -7.53 -6.03
N ILE A 55 -10.83 -7.06 -4.79
CA ILE A 55 -11.94 -7.36 -3.87
C ILE A 55 -13.16 -6.49 -4.15
N THR A 56 -12.91 -5.26 -4.57
CA THR A 56 -13.97 -4.29 -4.87
C THR A 56 -14.64 -4.62 -6.21
N ILE A 57 -13.86 -4.98 -7.23
CA ILE A 57 -14.31 -5.32 -8.60
C ILE A 57 -14.62 -6.80 -8.77
N GLY A 58 -13.89 -7.72 -8.13
CA GLY A 58 -14.11 -9.17 -8.17
C GLY A 58 -15.40 -9.63 -7.49
N LYS A 59 -16.37 -8.73 -7.38
CA LYS A 59 -17.74 -8.96 -6.98
C LYS A 59 -18.51 -9.59 -8.16
N LYS A 60 -18.22 -10.87 -8.43
CA LYS A 60 -19.27 -11.87 -8.57
C LYS A 60 -19.16 -12.79 -7.36
#